data_AF-A0A0D0YWN5-F1
#
_entry.id   AF-A0A0D0YWN5-F1
#
_cell.length_a   1.000
_cell.length_b   1.000
_cell.length_c   1.000
_cell.angle_alpha   90.00
_cell.angle_beta   90.00
_cell.angle_gamma   90.00
#
_symmetry.space_group_name_H-M   'P 1'
#
loop_
_entity.id
_entity.type
_entity.pdbx_description
1 polymer ?
#
loop_
_entity_poly.entity_id
_entity_poly.type
_entity_poly.pdbx_seq_one_letter_code
_entity_poly.pdbx_strand_id
1 'polypeptide(L)'
;MNLIENTTQHSENIVAAKVIAMTKKIITLMTQDGQYLTVPITIQERRDNLFIASIKDIWRAGIWIPVNRKFHSFLQYDWLANPTTNS
;
A
#
# COMPACT_ATOMS: atom_id res chain seq x y z
N MET A 1 -14.24 -36.40 1.41
CA MET A 1 -13.66 -35.54 2.45
C MET A 1 -12.80 -34.51 1.74
N ASN A 2 -13.39 -33.36 1.33
CA ASN A 2 -12.65 -32.34 0.58
C ASN A 2 -12.06 -31.33 1.55
N LEU A 3 -10.74 -31.41 1.75
CA LEU A 3 -9.97 -30.47 2.55
C LEU A 3 -9.53 -29.31 1.64
N ILE A 4 -10.19 -28.17 1.83
CA ILE A 4 -9.66 -26.79 1.72
C ILE A 4 -8.60 -26.51 0.65
N GLU A 5 -9.04 -26.17 -0.56
CA GLU A 5 -8.22 -25.40 -1.52
C GLU A 5 -8.66 -23.95 -1.50
N ASN A 6 -8.24 -23.20 -0.47
CA ASN A 6 -8.32 -21.74 -0.52
C ASN A 6 -6.99 -21.17 -0.06
N THR A 7 -6.51 -20.14 -0.75
CA THR A 7 -5.37 -19.27 -0.41
C THR A 7 -3.93 -19.73 -0.74
N THR A 8 -3.65 -20.28 -1.93
CA THR A 8 -2.24 -20.49 -2.38
C THR A 8 -1.92 -19.91 -3.77
N GLN A 9 -2.63 -18.88 -4.23
CA GLN A 9 -2.41 -18.28 -5.57
C GLN A 9 -2.37 -16.73 -5.59
N HIS A 10 -2.14 -16.06 -4.45
CA HIS A 10 -2.07 -14.58 -4.38
C HIS A 10 -0.80 -14.03 -3.71
N SER A 11 0.18 -14.87 -3.38
CA SER A 11 1.33 -14.52 -2.53
C SER A 11 2.65 -14.26 -3.25
N GLU A 12 2.71 -14.30 -4.59
CA GLU A 12 3.98 -14.10 -5.32
C GLU A 12 4.29 -12.64 -5.67
N ASN A 13 3.36 -11.71 -5.43
CA ASN A 13 3.52 -10.31 -5.85
C ASN A 13 3.54 -9.30 -4.70
N ILE A 14 3.56 -9.74 -3.44
CA ILE A 14 3.63 -8.86 -2.26
C ILE A 14 5.09 -8.78 -1.80
N VAL A 15 5.65 -7.58 -1.75
CA VAL A 15 7.02 -7.33 -1.28
C VAL A 15 7.00 -6.23 -0.24
N ALA A 16 7.88 -6.31 0.77
CA ALA A 16 8.08 -5.21 1.70
C ALA A 16 8.74 -4.02 0.98
N ALA A 17 8.22 -2.81 1.17
CA ALA A 17 8.80 -1.58 0.67
C ALA A 17 8.72 -0.46 1.70
N LYS A 18 9.65 0.49 1.60
CA LYS A 18 9.70 1.70 2.42
C LYS A 18 9.45 2.93 1.55
N VAL A 19 8.73 3.91 2.09
CA VAL A 19 8.62 5.22 1.44
C VAL A 19 9.97 5.92 1.55
N ILE A 20 10.52 6.36 0.41
CA ILE A 20 11.81 7.07 0.37
C ILE A 20 11.66 8.52 -0.07
N ALA A 21 10.59 8.84 -0.79
CA ALA A 21 10.29 10.20 -1.22
C ALA A 21 8.79 10.36 -1.49
N MET A 22 8.30 11.60 -1.38
CA MET A 22 6.93 11.96 -1.71
C MET A 22 6.88 13.35 -2.32
N THR A 23 6.14 13.49 -3.42
CA THR A 23 5.75 14.77 -4.02
C THR A 23 4.23 14.92 -3.94
N LYS A 24 3.68 16.04 -4.42
CA LYS A 24 2.23 16.23 -4.51
C LYS A 24 1.54 15.22 -5.42
N LYS A 25 2.23 14.59 -6.37
CA LYS A 25 1.61 13.73 -7.39
C LYS A 25 2.05 12.27 -7.30
N ILE A 26 3.10 11.98 -6.56
CA ILE A 26 3.83 10.71 -6.64
C ILE A 26 4.40 10.36 -5.27
N ILE A 27 4.29 9.10 -4.88
CA ILE A 27 5.03 8.47 -3.77
C ILE A 27 6.07 7.53 -4.38
N THR A 28 7.32 7.63 -3.92
CA THR A 28 8.40 6.73 -4.33
C THR A 28 8.73 5.78 -3.19
N LEU A 29 8.72 4.49 -3.51
CA LEU A 29 8.97 3.39 -2.61
C LEU A 29 10.25 2.66 -3.04
N MET A 30 11.01 2.15 -2.08
CA MET A 30 12.11 1.20 -2.31
C MET A 30 11.71 -0.14 -1.70
N THR A 31 11.68 -1.19 -2.51
CA THR A 31 11.42 -2.55 -2.05
C THR A 31 12.65 -3.13 -1.34
N GLN A 32 12.44 -4.19 -0.57
CA GLN A 32 13.51 -4.86 0.17
C GLN A 32 14.57 -5.47 -0.77
N ASP A 33 14.19 -5.87 -1.98
CA ASP A 33 15.09 -6.33 -3.04
C ASP A 33 15.72 -5.17 -3.85
N GLY A 34 15.55 -3.93 -3.40
CA GLY A 34 16.24 -2.75 -3.96
C GLY A 34 15.60 -2.16 -5.22
N GLN A 35 14.41 -2.62 -5.60
CA GLN A 35 13.65 -2.06 -6.72
C GLN A 35 12.92 -0.79 -6.30
N TYR A 36 12.77 0.15 -7.24
CA TYR A 36 12.02 1.37 -7.01
C TYR A 36 10.62 1.26 -7.60
N LEU A 37 9.61 1.59 -6.79
CA LEU A 37 8.21 1.62 -7.19
C LEU A 37 7.69 3.05 -7.07
N THR A 38 6.84 3.44 -8.01
CA THR A 38 6.28 4.80 -8.09
C THR A 38 4.77 4.72 -8.11
N VAL A 39 4.13 5.23 -7.07
CA VAL A 39 2.67 5.22 -6.91
C VAL A 39 2.13 6.63 -7.17
N PRO A 40 1.29 6.82 -8.20
CA PRO A 40 0.65 8.12 -8.45
C PRO A 40 -0.39 8.42 -7.36
N ILE A 41 -0.48 9.70 -6.97
CA ILE A 41 -1.50 10.19 -6.06
C ILE A 41 -2.63 10.81 -6.89
N THR A 42 -3.83 10.30 -6.72
CA THR A 42 -5.02 10.80 -7.39
C THR A 42 -5.36 12.23 -6.94
N ILE A 43 -6.31 12.89 -7.62
CA ILE A 43 -6.78 14.22 -7.20
C ILE A 43 -7.53 14.14 -5.85
N GLN A 44 -8.24 13.04 -5.60
CA GLN A 44 -8.99 12.82 -4.37
C GLN A 44 -8.06 12.61 -3.17
N GLU A 45 -7.08 11.71 -3.29
CA GLU A 45 -6.08 11.46 -2.23
C GLU A 45 -5.22 12.69 -1.93
N ARG A 46 -4.95 13.54 -2.92
CA ARG A 46 -4.28 14.83 -2.71
C ARG A 46 -5.03 15.78 -1.79
N ARG A 47 -6.36 15.68 -1.73
CA ARG A 47 -7.23 16.50 -0.88
C ARG A 47 -7.52 15.83 0.46
N ASP A 48 -7.19 14.55 0.59
CA ASP A 48 -7.35 13.81 1.82
C ASP A 48 -6.16 14.06 2.75
N ASN A 49 -6.36 14.94 3.73
CA ASN A 49 -5.33 15.29 4.70
C ASN A 49 -4.90 14.10 5.56
N LEU A 50 -5.80 13.15 5.83
CA LEU A 50 -5.50 11.96 6.63
C LEU A 50 -4.60 11.02 5.83
N PHE A 51 -4.93 10.78 4.55
CA PHE A 51 -4.07 10.00 3.65
C PHE A 51 -2.65 10.57 3.62
N ILE A 52 -2.51 11.87 3.37
CA ILE A 52 -1.21 12.53 3.28
C ILE A 52 -0.45 12.49 4.61
N ALA A 53 -1.14 12.68 5.74
CA ALA A 53 -0.53 12.58 7.07
C ALA A 53 0.00 11.16 7.32
N SER A 54 -0.81 10.13 7.05
CA SER A 54 -0.41 8.73 7.22
C SER A 54 0.83 8.38 6.39
N ILE A 55 0.90 8.79 5.11
CA ILE A 55 2.10 8.53 4.29
C ILE A 55 3.33 9.25 4.84
N LYS A 56 3.18 10.47 5.34
CA LYS A 56 4.29 11.20 5.99
C LYS A 56 4.74 10.52 7.27
N ASP A 57 3.82 10.01 8.07
CA ASP A 57 4.15 9.31 9.31
C ASP A 57 4.87 7.99 9.04
N ILE A 58 4.39 7.22 8.05
CA ILE A 58 5.07 6.01 7.56
C ILE A 58 6.48 6.34 7.07
N TRP A 59 6.62 7.41 6.28
CA TRP A 59 7.92 7.85 5.76
C TRP A 59 8.88 8.25 6.88
N ARG A 60 8.41 9.03 7.85
CA ARG A 60 9.20 9.48 9.01
C ARG A 60 9.59 8.34 9.93
N ALA A 61 8.71 7.36 10.11
CA ALA A 61 8.98 6.18 10.91
C ALA A 61 9.93 5.18 10.22
N GLY A 62 10.09 5.28 8.89
CA GLY A 62 10.97 4.40 8.13
C GLY A 62 10.52 2.93 8.13
N ILE A 63 9.23 2.68 8.34
CA ILE A 63 8.68 1.33 8.46
C ILE A 63 8.55 0.67 7.09
N TRP A 64 8.76 -0.65 7.08
CA TRP A 64 8.54 -1.48 5.91
C TRP A 64 7.06 -1.88 5.84
N ILE A 65 6.40 -1.52 4.74
CA ILE A 65 5.00 -1.85 4.47
C ILE A 65 4.91 -2.87 3.33
N PRO A 66 4.01 -3.86 3.41
CA PRO A 66 3.76 -4.76 2.28
C PRO A 66 3.11 -4.01 1.13
N VAL A 67 3.71 -4.05 -0.05
CA VAL A 67 3.17 -3.46 -1.28
C VAL A 67 3.01 -4.53 -2.35
N ASN A 68 1.95 -4.43 -3.14
CA ASN A 68 1.76 -5.30 -4.29
C ASN A 68 2.52 -4.74 -5.49
N ARG A 69 3.39 -5.54 -6.12
CA ARG A 69 4.17 -5.14 -7.30
C ARG A 69 3.28 -4.81 -8.51
N LYS A 70 2.10 -5.42 -8.59
CA LYS A 70 1.25 -5.42 -9.81
C LYS A 70 0.26 -4.25 -9.87
N PHE A 71 -0.08 -3.67 -8.73
CA PHE A 71 -0.95 -2.52 -8.65
C PHE A 71 -0.11 -1.37 -8.12
N HIS A 72 0.07 -0.32 -8.93
CA HIS A 72 0.58 0.97 -8.48
C HIS A 72 -0.46 1.64 -7.55
N SER A 73 -0.92 0.93 -6.53
CA SER A 73 -1.99 1.27 -5.62
C SER A 73 -1.82 0.44 -4.36
N PHE A 74 -2.06 1.04 -3.19
CA PHE A 74 -2.19 0.31 -1.93
C PHE A 74 -3.20 -0.83 -2.10
N LEU A 75 -2.98 -1.97 -1.44
CA LEU A 75 -3.86 -3.15 -1.53
C LEU A 75 -5.32 -2.68 -1.42
N GLN A 76 -6.14 -3.01 -2.42
CA GLN A 76 -7.53 -2.54 -2.56
C GLN A 76 -8.42 -2.81 -1.34
N TYR A 77 -7.95 -3.65 -0.44
CA TYR A 77 -8.56 -3.92 0.84
C TYR A 77 -7.48 -3.81 1.90
N ASP A 78 -7.75 -3.01 2.94
CA ASP A 78 -7.19 -3.15 4.28
C ASP A 78 -5.94 -2.32 4.67
N TRP A 79 -6.04 -1.00 4.51
CA TRP A 79 -5.28 -0.06 5.37
C TRP A 79 -6.18 0.81 6.25
N LEU A 80 -7.47 0.88 5.92
CA LEU A 80 -8.54 1.45 6.71
C LEU A 80 -9.72 0.49 6.52
N ALA A 81 -9.97 -0.39 7.49
CA ALA A 81 -11.21 -1.15 7.48
C ALA A 81 -12.37 -0.17 7.29
N ASN A 82 -13.16 -0.34 6.23
CA ASN A 82 -14.43 0.35 6.17
C ASN A 82 -15.18 -0.06 7.44
N PRO A 83 -15.64 0.88 8.29
CA PRO A 83 -16.56 0.49 9.34
C PRO A 83 -17.74 -0.16 8.63
N THR A 84 -17.91 -1.45 8.83
CA THR A 84 -19.10 -2.16 8.36
C THR A 84 -20.28 -1.48 9.03
N THR A 85 -21.04 -0.71 8.25
CA THR A 85 -22.36 -0.26 8.69
C THR A 85 -23.27 -1.47 8.59
N ASN A 86 -23.43 -2.15 9.72
CA ASN A 86 -24.41 -3.22 9.87
C ASN A 86 -25.79 -2.54 9.83
N SER A 87 -26.54 -2.75 8.73
CA SER A 87 -27.96 -2.44 8.62
C SER A 87 -28.76 -3.72 8.62
#